data_AF-A0A022J5P3-F1
#
_entry.id   AF-A0A022J5P3-F1
#
_cell.length_a   1.000
_cell.length_b   1.000
_cell.length_c   1.000
_cell.angle_alpha   90.00
_cell.angle_beta   90.00
_cell.angle_gamma   90.00
#
_symmetry.space_group_name_H-M   'P 1'
#
loop_
_entity.id
_entity.type
_entity.pdbx_description
1 polymer ?
#
loop_
_entity_poly.entity_id
_entity_poly.type
_entity_poly.pdbx_seq_one_letter_code
_entity_poly.pdbx_strand_id
1 'polypeptide(L)'
;MPTLEISSKKLQVVQTAIQLFTTYGFHNAGVDLIIKKSKIQKATFYNYFHSKERLVEMCLIFQNSRLKEEVLAIVYSHRYQT
;
A
#
# COMPACT_ATOMS: atom_id res chain seq x y z
N MET A 1 13.51 7.55 18.24
CA MET A 1 12.95 6.34 17.58
C MET A 1 12.22 6.71 16.28
N PRO A 2 12.93 7.13 15.21
CA PRO A 2 12.28 7.64 13.98
C PRO A 2 11.81 6.53 13.03
N THR A 3 12.40 5.33 13.12
CA THR A 3 12.27 4.26 12.11
C THR A 3 10.87 3.64 12.05
N LEU A 4 10.20 3.50 13.21
CA LEU A 4 8.86 2.90 13.32
C LEU A 4 7.76 3.86 12.82
N GLU A 5 7.90 5.16 13.07
CA GLU A 5 6.97 6.18 12.56
C GLU A 5 7.06 6.29 11.03
N ILE A 6 8.28 6.19 10.48
CA ILE A 6 8.52 6.20 9.03
C ILE A 6 7.86 4.98 8.36
N SER A 7 7.98 3.79 8.95
CA SER A 7 7.35 2.58 8.39
C SER A 7 5.82 2.65 8.45
N SER A 8 5.26 3.19 9.53
CA SER A 8 3.81 3.40 9.70
C SER A 8 3.24 4.35 8.64
N LYS A 9 3.88 5.53 8.43
CA LYS A 9 3.45 6.47 7.39
C LYS A 9 3.63 5.93 5.98
N LYS A 10 4.71 5.19 5.73
CA LYS A 10 4.94 4.54 4.43
C LYS A 10 3.84 3.54 4.12
N LEU A 11 3.45 2.71 5.10
CA LEU A 11 2.34 1.77 4.97
C LEU A 11 1.01 2.49 4.70
N GLN A 12 0.72 3.56 5.43
CA GLN A 12 -0.48 4.37 5.22
C GLN A 12 -0.60 4.88 3.78
N VAL A 13 0.51 5.34 3.19
CA VAL A 13 0.52 5.80 1.80
C VAL A 13 0.26 4.65 0.83
N VAL A 14 0.84 3.47 1.06
CA VAL A 14 0.58 2.27 0.23
C VAL A 14 -0.90 1.90 0.27
N GLN A 15 -1.51 1.85 1.45
CA GLN A 15 -2.94 1.54 1.60
C GLN A 15 -3.83 2.59 0.92
N THR A 16 -3.51 3.87 1.10
CA THR A 16 -4.23 4.97 0.44
C THR A 16 -4.10 4.89 -1.09
N ALA A 17 -2.90 4.60 -1.59
CA ALA A 17 -2.63 4.44 -3.01
C ALA A 17 -3.40 3.26 -3.61
N ILE A 18 -3.45 2.11 -2.93
CA ILE A 18 -4.27 0.96 -3.33
C ILE A 18 -5.73 1.40 -3.54
N GLN A 19 -6.33 2.06 -2.55
CA GLN A 19 -7.72 2.52 -2.64
C GLN A 19 -7.93 3.47 -3.83
N LEU A 20 -7.03 4.44 -4.02
CA LEU A 20 -7.13 5.42 -5.08
C LEU A 20 -6.91 4.81 -6.47
N PHE A 21 -5.94 3.90 -6.63
CA PHE A 21 -5.71 3.20 -7.88
C PHE A 21 -6.87 2.28 -8.26
N THR A 22 -7.46 1.58 -7.30
CA THR A 22 -8.66 0.75 -7.54
C THR A 22 -9.88 1.60 -7.90
N THR A 23 -10.05 2.76 -7.28
CA THR A 23 -11.26 3.59 -7.49
C THR A 23 -11.19 4.40 -8.78
N TYR A 24 -10.02 4.99 -9.08
CA TYR A 24 -9.89 5.98 -10.17
C TYR A 24 -9.03 5.48 -11.33
N GLY A 25 -8.30 4.37 -11.16
CA GLY A 25 -7.30 3.89 -12.11
C GLY A 25 -5.94 4.58 -11.93
N PHE A 26 -4.88 3.94 -12.45
CA PHE A 26 -3.50 4.42 -12.28
C PHE A 26 -3.31 5.84 -12.79
N HIS A 27 -3.74 6.16 -14.02
CA HIS A 27 -3.50 7.48 -14.60
C HIS A 27 -4.23 8.61 -13.87
N ASN A 28 -5.50 8.39 -13.47
CA ASN A 28 -6.32 9.44 -12.84
C ASN A 28 -5.96 9.68 -11.36
N ALA A 29 -5.41 8.68 -10.66
CA ALA A 29 -4.93 8.85 -9.29
C ALA A 29 -3.58 9.56 -9.27
N GLY A 30 -3.59 10.89 -9.32
CA GLY A 30 -2.38 11.73 -9.29
C GLY A 30 -1.58 11.64 -7.98
N VAL A 31 -0.27 11.90 -8.04
CA VAL A 31 0.62 11.93 -6.87
C VAL A 31 0.14 12.94 -5.83
N ASP A 32 -0.29 14.13 -6.25
CA ASP A 32 -0.77 15.17 -5.32
C ASP A 32 -2.05 14.74 -4.58
N LEU A 33 -2.94 13.97 -5.22
CA LEU A 33 -4.11 13.40 -4.57
C LEU A 33 -3.70 12.38 -3.50
N ILE A 34 -2.75 11.50 -3.81
CA ILE A 34 -2.23 10.50 -2.87
C ILE A 34 -1.57 11.19 -1.67
N ILE A 35 -0.75 12.21 -1.91
CA ILE A 35 -0.10 13.03 -0.86
C ILE A 35 -1.16 13.68 0.03
N LYS A 36 -2.16 14.34 -0.57
CA LYS A 36 -3.23 15.02 0.16
C LYS A 36 -4.04 14.06 1.03
N LYS A 37 -4.41 12.89 0.50
CA LYS A 37 -5.19 11.88 1.23
C LYS A 37 -4.37 11.18 2.32
N SER A 38 -3.08 10.96 2.08
CA SER A 38 -2.16 10.34 3.05
C SER A 38 -1.66 11.32 4.11
N LYS A 39 -1.93 12.63 3.97
CA LYS A 39 -1.48 13.68 4.90
C LYS A 39 0.04 13.70 5.10
N ILE A 40 0.80 13.52 4.02
CA ILE A 40 2.27 13.61 4.02
C ILE A 40 2.73 14.82 3.20
N GLN A 41 4.00 15.18 3.33
CA GLN A 41 4.61 16.21 2.48
C GLN A 41 5.09 15.60 1.16
N LYS A 42 5.17 16.41 0.10
CA LYS A 42 5.65 15.99 -1.23
C LYS A 42 7.07 15.43 -1.18
N ALA A 43 7.97 16.08 -0.45
CA ALA A 43 9.34 15.59 -0.26
C ALA A 43 9.35 14.21 0.41
N THR A 44 8.49 13.98 1.42
CA THR A 44 8.36 12.67 2.07
C THR A 44 7.92 11.58 1.10
N PHE A 45 6.97 11.88 0.19
CA PHE A 45 6.54 10.93 -0.83
C PHE A 45 7.70 10.46 -1.70
N TYR A 46 8.46 11.41 -2.26
CA TYR A 46 9.57 11.08 -3.15
C TYR A 46 10.74 10.43 -2.40
N ASN A 47 10.94 10.74 -1.12
CA ASN A 47 11.90 10.02 -0.27
C ASN A 47 11.48 8.56 -0.01
N TYR A 48 10.18 8.28 0.10
CA TYR A 48 9.69 6.92 0.39
C TYR A 48 9.60 6.02 -0.84
N PHE A 49 9.16 6.59 -1.97
CA PHE A 49 8.73 5.82 -3.13
C PHE A 49 9.50 6.15 -4.40
N HIS A 50 10.22 7.28 -4.47
CA HIS A 50 10.94 7.77 -5.65
C HIS A 50 10.07 8.13 -6.87
N SER A 51 9.02 7.35 -7.19
CA SER A 51 8.09 7.63 -8.28
C SER A 51 6.71 7.02 -8.01
N LYS A 52 5.74 7.35 -8.87
CA LYS A 52 4.38 6.78 -8.82
C LYS A 52 4.36 5.32 -9.27
N GLU A 53 5.22 4.98 -10.24
CA GLU A 53 5.42 3.64 -10.78
C GLU A 53 5.98 2.71 -9.70
N ARG A 54 6.97 3.18 -8.94
CA ARG A 54 7.49 2.47 -7.78
C ARG A 54 6.46 2.29 -6.66
N LEU A 55 5.61 3.29 -6.43
CA LEU A 55 4.51 3.15 -5.48
C LEU A 55 3.51 2.07 -5.94
N VAL A 56 3.09 2.04 -7.21
CA VAL A 56 2.14 1.01 -7.68
C VAL A 56 2.77 -0.39 -7.66
N GLU A 57 4.07 -0.53 -7.97
CA GLU A 57 4.81 -1.78 -7.80
C GLU A 57 4.73 -2.29 -6.35
N MET A 58 4.98 -1.40 -5.38
CA MET A 58 4.84 -1.73 -3.95
C MET A 58 3.40 -2.10 -3.57
N CYS A 59 2.40 -1.42 -4.14
CA CYS A 59 0.99 -1.74 -3.91
C CYS A 59 0.66 -3.16 -4.40
N LEU A 60 1.11 -3.53 -5.59
CA LEU A 60 0.89 -4.87 -6.17
C LEU A 60 1.57 -5.95 -5.33
N ILE A 61 2.81 -5.73 -4.90
CA ILE A 61 3.53 -6.67 -4.02
C ILE A 61 2.78 -6.84 -2.69
N PHE A 62 2.35 -5.74 -2.08
CA PHE A 62 1.62 -5.77 -0.82
C PHE A 62 0.30 -6.55 -0.95
N GLN A 63 -0.51 -6.25 -1.96
CA GLN A 63 -1.77 -6.96 -2.21
C GLN A 63 -1.55 -8.44 -2.52
N ASN A 64 -0.53 -8.79 -3.28
CA ASN A 64 -0.21 -10.18 -3.62
C ASN A 64 0.19 -10.98 -2.37
N SER A 65 1.02 -10.40 -1.50
CA SER A 65 1.39 -11.03 -0.22
C SER A 65 0.17 -11.22 0.69
N ARG A 66 -0.68 -10.22 0.82
CA ARG A 66 -1.92 -10.30 1.61
C ARG A 66 -2.88 -11.37 1.08
N LEU A 67 -3.05 -11.44 -0.24
CA LEU A 67 -3.88 -12.47 -0.87
C LEU A 67 -3.33 -13.87 -0.59
N LYS A 68 -2.01 -14.08 -0.68
CA LYS A 68 -1.36 -15.35 -0.34
C LYS A 68 -1.60 -15.74 1.11
N GLU A 69 -1.44 -14.79 2.04
CA GLU A 69 -1.70 -15.01 3.47
C GLU A 69 -3.15 -15.42 3.72
N GLU A 70 -4.12 -14.73 3.10
CA GLU A 70 -5.54 -15.04 3.24
C GLU A 70 -5.90 -16.42 2.67
N VAL A 71 -5.37 -16.76 1.50
CA VAL A 71 -5.55 -18.11 0.91
C VAL A 71 -5.00 -19.18 1.84
N LEU A 72 -3.78 -19.00 2.37
CA LEU A 72 -3.19 -19.96 3.31
C LEU A 72 -4.04 -20.09 4.59
N ALA A 73 -4.49 -18.96 5.15
CA ALA A 73 -5.34 -18.97 6.33
C ALA A 73 -6.63 -19.76 6.11
N ILE A 74 -7.30 -19.58 4.96
CA ILE A 74 -8.50 -20.34 4.60
C ILE A 74 -8.18 -21.84 4.49
N VAL A 75 -7.12 -22.21 3.75
CA VAL A 75 -6.71 -23.60 3.56
C VAL A 75 -6.40 -24.30 4.89
N TYR A 76 -5.68 -23.63 5.80
CA TYR A 76 -5.35 -24.20 7.11
C TYR A 76 -6.54 -24.20 8.07
N SER A 77 -7.40 -23.18 8.06
CA SER A 77 -8.60 -23.16 8.91
C SER A 77 -9.54 -24.33 8.62
N HIS A 78 -9.67 -24.75 7.36
CA HIS A 78 -10.46 -25.91 6.97
C HIS A 78 -9.79 -27.26 7.29
N ARG A 79 -8.47 -27.33 7.49
CA ARG A 79 -7.77 -28.57 7.85
C ARG A 79 -7.83 -28.93 9.33
N TYR A 80 -8.25 -28.02 10.20
CA TYR A 80 -8.39 -28.25 11.64
C TYR A 80 -9.83 -28.19 12.16
N GLN A 81 -10.81 -28.12 11.26
CA GLN A 81 -12.22 -28.36 11.61
C GLN A 81 -12.47 -29.88 11.64
N THR A 82 -12.10 -30.52 12.75
CA THR A 82 -12.59 -31.85 13.17
C THR A 82 -13.54 -31.70 14.34
#